data_AF-A0A2X2LDS0-F1
#
_entry.id   AF-A0A2X2LDS0-F1
#
_cell.length_a   1.000
_cell.length_b   1.000
_cell.length_c   1.000
_cell.angle_alpha   90.00
_cell.angle_beta   90.00
_cell.angle_gamma   90.00
#
_symmetry.space_group_name_H-M   'P 1'
#
loop_
_entity.id
_entity.type
_entity.pdbx_description
1 polymer ?
#
loop_
_entity_poly.entity_id
_entity_poly.type
_entity_poly.pdbx_seq_one_letter_code
_entity_poly.pdbx_strand_id
1 'polypeptide(L)'
;MSLNGNEILMNRLYSKLFNFGRKVRIKSYIAFKKSSENMYKEIIRCQWCGSDPQYVDYHDKEWGRQVRDDKTLFEFLILESAQAGLSWITILRRRAAYQEAFANFDVDQVAAYTNEHVARLLSDSGIIKHRNKIESTITNAQHFKKIQAEYGSFYDYLYSFLPEKQPIVNHWSSLQQVPATTVISDKIAKDMKKRGFKFFGSTICYAYMQAVGMVNDHIETCSFK
;
A
#
# COMPACT_ATOMS: atom_id res chain seq x y z
N MET A 1 44.38 14.13 0.80
CA MET A 1 43.13 13.35 0.74
C MET A 1 42.91 12.93 -0.71
N SER A 2 42.97 11.63 -1.00
CA SER A 2 42.66 11.10 -2.33
C SER A 2 41.17 11.22 -2.59
N LEU A 3 40.79 11.91 -3.66
CA LEU A 3 39.42 12.00 -4.13
C LEU A 3 38.98 10.61 -4.60
N ASN A 4 37.75 10.20 -4.29
CA ASN A 4 37.21 8.94 -4.79
C ASN A 4 36.93 9.02 -6.32
N GLY A 5 36.74 7.88 -6.98
CA GLY A 5 36.59 7.82 -8.44
C GLY A 5 35.46 8.71 -9.00
N ASN A 6 34.39 8.91 -8.23
CA ASN A 6 33.27 9.77 -8.59
C ASN A 6 33.61 11.26 -8.47
N GLU A 7 34.37 11.67 -7.44
CA GLU A 7 34.85 13.04 -7.31
C GLU A 7 35.83 13.42 -8.44
N ILE A 8 36.63 12.47 -8.93
CA ILE A 8 37.54 12.71 -10.06
C ILE A 8 36.75 12.93 -11.35
N LEU A 9 35.71 12.11 -11.60
CA LEU A 9 34.85 12.22 -12.77
C LEU A 9 34.07 13.54 -12.79
N MET A 10 33.49 13.93 -11.66
CA MET A 10 32.77 15.19 -11.50
C MET A 10 33.70 16.41 -11.67
N ASN A 11 34.93 16.37 -11.14
CA ASN A 11 35.90 17.44 -11.35
C ASN A 11 36.31 17.58 -12.83
N ARG A 12 36.43 16.47 -13.58
CA ARG A 12 36.73 16.50 -15.02
C ARG A 12 35.59 17.06 -15.85
N LEU A 13 34.34 16.73 -15.52
CA LEU A 13 33.15 17.27 -16.20
C LEU A 13 32.98 18.77 -15.89
N TYR A 14 33.10 19.16 -14.63
CA TYR A 14 32.94 20.54 -14.21
C TYR A 14 34.01 21.47 -14.82
N SER A 15 35.26 21.01 -14.89
CA SER A 15 36.36 21.77 -15.50
C SER A 15 36.25 21.91 -17.02
N LYS A 16 35.59 20.97 -17.71
CA LYS A 16 35.30 21.04 -19.16
C LYS A 16 34.14 21.98 -19.49
N LEU A 17 33.14 22.08 -18.62
CA LEU A 17 31.91 22.84 -18.88
C LEU A 17 32.03 24.34 -18.54
N PHE A 18 32.96 24.74 -17.67
CA PHE A 18 33.01 26.10 -17.15
C PHE A 18 34.44 26.68 -17.12
N ASN A 19 34.75 27.58 -18.07
CA ASN A 19 35.98 28.38 -18.09
C ASN A 19 35.80 29.70 -17.33
N PHE A 20 35.92 29.66 -16.00
CA PHE A 20 35.88 30.86 -15.15
C PHE A 20 37.12 30.98 -14.23
N GLY A 21 37.49 32.21 -13.87
CA GLY A 21 38.63 32.53 -13.00
C GLY A 21 38.53 31.93 -11.59
N ARG A 22 39.69 31.64 -10.96
CA ARG A 22 39.87 30.82 -9.73
C ARG A 22 38.86 31.06 -8.59
N LYS A 23 38.44 32.31 -8.32
CA LYS A 23 37.49 32.63 -7.22
C LYS A 23 36.03 32.30 -7.54
N VAL A 24 35.60 32.41 -8.80
CA VAL A 24 34.24 32.04 -9.25
C VAL A 24 34.07 30.52 -9.25
N ARG A 25 35.18 29.79 -9.51
CA ARG A 25 35.24 28.32 -9.54
C ARG A 25 34.81 27.65 -8.23
N ILE A 26 35.13 28.22 -7.06
CA ILE A 26 34.88 27.57 -5.75
C ILE A 26 33.41 27.69 -5.35
N LYS A 27 32.79 28.87 -5.46
CA LYS A 27 31.37 29.06 -5.11
C LYS A 27 30.46 28.26 -6.05
N SER A 28 30.74 28.29 -7.35
CA SER A 28 29.96 27.55 -8.33
C SER A 28 30.18 26.03 -8.24
N TYR A 29 31.39 25.57 -7.86
CA TYR A 29 31.65 24.16 -7.58
C TYR A 29 30.94 23.66 -6.32
N ILE A 30 30.91 24.46 -5.24
CA ILE A 30 30.17 24.10 -4.01
C ILE A 30 28.65 24.07 -4.28
N ALA A 31 28.13 25.00 -5.08
CA ALA A 31 26.72 24.98 -5.50
C ALA A 31 26.39 23.77 -6.39
N PHE A 32 27.27 23.44 -7.33
CA PHE A 32 27.15 22.23 -8.18
C PHE A 32 27.29 20.94 -7.36
N LYS A 33 28.18 20.90 -6.37
CA LYS A 33 28.35 19.75 -5.48
C LYS A 33 27.10 19.55 -4.62
N LYS A 34 26.57 20.62 -4.02
CA LYS A 34 25.28 20.59 -3.30
C LYS A 34 24.09 20.20 -4.19
N SER A 35 24.05 20.69 -5.44
CA SER A 35 22.99 20.28 -6.38
C SER A 35 23.15 18.82 -6.80
N SER A 36 24.38 18.33 -6.96
CA SER A 36 24.66 16.93 -7.27
C SER A 36 24.46 15.97 -6.09
N GLU A 37 24.72 16.41 -4.86
CA GLU A 37 24.44 15.66 -3.63
C GLU A 37 22.93 15.54 -3.39
N ASN A 38 22.15 16.58 -3.70
CA ASN A 38 20.69 16.50 -3.72
C ASN A 38 20.12 15.69 -4.90
N MET A 39 20.89 15.49 -5.97
CA MET A 39 20.44 14.77 -7.18
C MET A 39 20.51 13.25 -7.03
N TYR A 40 21.27 12.74 -6.04
CA TYR A 40 21.43 11.31 -5.79
C TYR A 40 21.18 10.96 -4.31
N LYS A 41 20.08 11.47 -3.73
CA LYS A 41 19.62 10.93 -2.45
C LYS A 41 19.26 9.46 -2.69
N GLU A 42 20.03 8.55 -2.11
CA GLU A 42 19.82 7.11 -2.25
C GLU A 42 18.40 6.77 -1.80
N ILE A 43 17.61 6.16 -2.69
CA ILE A 43 16.23 5.78 -2.39
C ILE A 43 16.30 4.51 -1.53
N ILE A 44 16.00 4.68 -0.24
CA ILE A 44 15.90 3.58 0.72
C ILE A 44 14.42 3.19 0.81
N ARG A 45 14.12 1.88 0.74
CA ARG A 45 12.77 1.32 0.84
C ARG A 45 12.66 0.38 2.03
N CYS A 46 11.42 0.09 2.43
CA CYS A 46 11.18 -1.01 3.36
C CYS A 46 11.66 -2.34 2.73
N GLN A 47 12.36 -3.17 3.50
CA GLN A 47 13.01 -4.38 2.97
C GLN A 47 12.04 -5.41 2.36
N TRP A 48 10.76 -5.39 2.77
CA TRP A 48 9.77 -6.39 2.33
C TRP A 48 9.43 -6.30 0.84
N CYS A 49 9.61 -5.15 0.18
CA CYS A 49 9.31 -5.03 -1.25
C CYS A 49 10.37 -5.69 -2.14
N GLY A 50 11.56 -5.99 -1.58
CA GLY A 50 12.67 -6.59 -2.31
C GLY A 50 13.04 -5.79 -3.56
N SER A 51 13.26 -6.50 -4.66
CA SER A 51 13.63 -5.94 -5.97
C SER A 51 12.62 -6.23 -7.09
N ASP A 52 11.49 -6.87 -6.79
CA ASP A 52 10.45 -7.12 -7.78
C ASP A 52 9.81 -5.79 -8.21
N PRO A 53 9.85 -5.42 -9.51
CA PRO A 53 9.37 -4.11 -9.95
C PRO A 53 7.92 -3.82 -9.59
N GLN A 54 7.03 -4.83 -9.62
CA GLN A 54 5.63 -4.64 -9.27
C GLN A 54 5.47 -4.39 -7.77
N TYR A 55 6.26 -5.09 -6.94
CA TYR A 55 6.17 -4.92 -5.49
C TYR A 55 6.78 -3.59 -5.03
N VAL A 56 7.87 -3.17 -5.68
CA VAL A 56 8.48 -1.85 -5.52
C VAL A 56 7.51 -0.74 -5.94
N ASP A 57 6.82 -0.88 -7.07
CA ASP A 57 5.86 0.14 -7.53
C ASP A 57 4.70 0.29 -6.54
N TYR A 58 4.16 -0.82 -6.07
CA TYR A 58 3.13 -0.86 -5.03
C TYR A 58 3.60 -0.18 -3.73
N HIS A 59 4.81 -0.49 -3.27
CA HIS A 59 5.41 0.16 -2.09
C HIS A 59 5.52 1.68 -2.27
N ASP A 60 6.05 2.11 -3.42
CA ASP A 60 6.41 3.50 -3.67
C ASP A 60 5.17 4.39 -3.90
N LYS A 61 4.13 3.83 -4.54
CA LYS A 61 3.00 4.61 -5.05
C LYS A 61 1.68 4.37 -4.34
N GLU A 62 1.51 3.27 -3.61
CA GLU A 62 0.22 2.90 -3.04
C GLU A 62 0.29 2.67 -1.52
N TRP A 63 1.19 1.80 -1.08
CA TRP A 63 1.23 1.34 0.33
C TRP A 63 1.54 2.48 1.31
N GLY A 64 0.72 2.59 2.35
CA GLY A 64 0.84 3.63 3.38
C GLY A 64 0.29 4.99 2.98
N ARG A 65 -0.18 5.18 1.74
CA ARG A 65 -0.81 6.44 1.31
C ARG A 65 -2.28 6.44 1.67
N GLN A 66 -2.75 7.58 2.16
CA GLN A 66 -4.13 7.71 2.62
C GLN A 66 -5.13 7.54 1.46
N VAL A 67 -5.94 6.48 1.54
CA VAL A 67 -7.09 6.26 0.64
C VAL A 67 -8.36 6.76 1.32
N ARG A 68 -9.19 7.49 0.57
CA ARG A 68 -10.48 8.02 1.05
C ARG A 68 -11.69 7.56 0.26
N ASP A 69 -11.48 7.01 -0.93
CA ASP A 69 -12.57 6.57 -1.79
C ASP A 69 -13.01 5.13 -1.45
N ASP A 70 -14.31 4.95 -1.26
CA ASP A 70 -14.88 3.66 -0.83
C ASP A 70 -14.64 2.54 -1.84
N LYS A 71 -14.50 2.86 -3.14
CA LYS A 71 -14.23 1.85 -4.16
C LYS A 71 -12.86 1.21 -3.97
N THR A 72 -11.81 2.00 -3.77
CA THR A 72 -10.47 1.49 -3.50
C THR A 72 -10.41 0.82 -2.13
N LEU A 73 -11.09 1.35 -1.12
CA LEU A 73 -11.21 0.69 0.18
C LEU A 73 -11.87 -0.70 0.06
N PHE A 74 -12.94 -0.82 -0.74
CA PHE A 74 -13.57 -2.11 -1.01
C PHE A 74 -12.65 -3.05 -1.79
N GLU A 75 -11.94 -2.57 -2.81
CA GLU A 75 -10.92 -3.34 -3.52
C GLU A 75 -9.90 -3.96 -2.56
N PHE A 76 -9.26 -3.14 -1.73
CA PHE A 76 -8.26 -3.63 -0.78
C PHE A 76 -8.87 -4.59 0.25
N LEU A 77 -10.10 -4.36 0.71
CA LEU A 77 -10.78 -5.27 1.62
C LEU A 77 -10.87 -6.69 1.02
N ILE A 78 -11.26 -6.79 -0.26
CA ILE A 78 -11.38 -8.08 -0.95
C ILE A 78 -10.01 -8.71 -1.21
N LEU A 79 -9.03 -7.93 -1.65
CA LEU A 79 -7.68 -8.42 -1.94
C LEU A 79 -6.97 -8.94 -0.67
N GLU A 80 -7.07 -8.21 0.44
CA GLU A 80 -6.49 -8.61 1.73
C GLU A 80 -7.19 -9.85 2.29
N SER A 81 -8.52 -9.94 2.18
CA SER A 81 -9.25 -11.17 2.52
C SER A 81 -8.85 -12.37 1.66
N ALA A 82 -8.49 -12.15 0.39
CA ALA A 82 -8.02 -13.21 -0.50
C ALA A 82 -6.60 -13.69 -0.16
N GLN A 83 -5.76 -12.85 0.46
CA GLN A 83 -4.35 -13.12 0.74
C GLN A 83 -4.12 -14.24 1.77
N ALA A 84 -5.09 -14.59 2.61
CA ALA A 84 -4.91 -15.61 3.66
C ALA A 84 -4.28 -16.91 3.12
N GLY A 85 -3.06 -17.22 3.59
CA GLY A 85 -2.25 -18.39 3.19
C GLY A 85 -1.33 -18.18 1.98
N LEU A 86 -1.20 -16.95 1.46
CA LEU A 86 -0.42 -16.60 0.28
C LEU A 86 0.47 -15.37 0.54
N SER A 87 1.45 -15.12 -0.33
CA SER A 87 2.20 -13.86 -0.31
C SER A 87 1.40 -12.73 -0.97
N TRP A 88 1.56 -11.48 -0.50
CA TRP A 88 0.87 -10.33 -1.09
C TRP A 88 1.21 -10.13 -2.58
N ILE A 89 2.47 -10.36 -2.99
CA ILE A 89 2.86 -10.31 -4.40
C ILE A 89 2.06 -11.30 -5.27
N THR A 90 1.60 -12.43 -4.72
CA THR A 90 0.71 -13.35 -5.44
C THR A 90 -0.66 -12.72 -5.72
N ILE A 91 -1.16 -11.91 -4.79
CA ILE A 91 -2.42 -11.17 -4.95
C ILE A 91 -2.24 -9.99 -5.91
N LEU A 92 -1.15 -9.21 -5.78
CA LEU A 92 -0.86 -8.11 -6.70
C LEU A 92 -0.78 -8.57 -8.17
N ARG A 93 -0.12 -9.70 -8.44
CA ARG A 93 -0.06 -10.29 -9.79
C ARG A 93 -1.43 -10.70 -10.34
N ARG A 94 -2.40 -10.95 -9.47
CA ARG A 94 -3.78 -11.33 -9.82
C ARG A 94 -4.76 -10.16 -9.75
N ARG A 95 -4.34 -8.97 -9.33
CA ARG A 95 -5.22 -7.81 -9.10
C ARG A 95 -6.08 -7.48 -10.33
N ALA A 96 -5.50 -7.48 -11.53
CA ALA A 96 -6.25 -7.25 -12.77
C ALA A 96 -7.31 -8.34 -13.03
N ALA A 97 -7.01 -9.62 -12.75
CA ALA A 97 -8.01 -10.68 -12.86
C ALA A 97 -9.13 -10.52 -11.80
N TYR A 98 -8.81 -10.05 -10.59
CA TYR A 98 -9.83 -9.71 -9.59
C TYR A 98 -10.71 -8.53 -10.03
N GLN A 99 -10.14 -7.52 -10.67
CA GLN A 99 -10.91 -6.40 -11.23
C GLN A 99 -11.94 -6.92 -12.24
N GLU A 100 -11.55 -7.74 -13.21
CA GLU A 100 -12.49 -8.33 -14.17
C GLU A 100 -13.52 -9.26 -13.50
N ALA A 101 -13.07 -10.11 -12.57
CA ALA A 101 -13.93 -11.06 -11.87
C ALA A 101 -15.05 -10.37 -11.07
N PHE A 102 -14.75 -9.25 -10.43
CA PHE A 102 -15.61 -8.56 -9.48
C PHE A 102 -16.06 -7.18 -9.98
N ALA A 103 -16.33 -7.05 -11.29
CA ALA A 103 -16.93 -5.86 -11.88
C ALA A 103 -16.18 -4.56 -11.54
N ASN A 104 -14.85 -4.61 -11.60
CA ASN A 104 -13.94 -3.55 -11.18
C ASN A 104 -14.21 -3.06 -9.75
N PHE A 105 -14.54 -3.99 -8.85
CA PHE A 105 -14.90 -3.73 -7.45
C PHE A 105 -16.08 -2.77 -7.27
N ASP A 106 -17.03 -2.77 -8.21
CA ASP A 106 -18.30 -2.11 -8.02
C ASP A 106 -19.11 -2.83 -6.93
N VAL A 107 -19.30 -2.15 -5.79
CA VAL A 107 -19.93 -2.72 -4.60
C VAL A 107 -21.36 -3.18 -4.89
N ASP A 108 -22.12 -2.42 -5.67
CA ASP A 108 -23.52 -2.71 -5.98
C ASP A 108 -23.65 -3.95 -6.87
N GLN A 109 -22.82 -4.01 -7.91
CA GLN A 109 -22.77 -5.15 -8.82
C GLN A 109 -22.32 -6.42 -8.09
N VAL A 110 -21.24 -6.35 -7.31
CA VAL A 110 -20.71 -7.50 -6.57
C VAL A 110 -21.70 -7.97 -5.51
N ALA A 111 -22.41 -7.07 -4.83
CA ALA A 111 -23.44 -7.43 -3.86
C ALA A 111 -24.64 -8.16 -4.49
N ALA A 112 -24.87 -7.95 -5.79
CA ALA A 112 -25.93 -8.57 -6.57
C ALA A 112 -25.52 -9.88 -7.26
N TYR A 113 -24.25 -10.30 -7.15
CA TYR A 113 -23.80 -11.57 -7.72
C TYR A 113 -24.57 -12.77 -7.14
N THR A 114 -24.86 -13.72 -8.02
CA THR A 114 -25.68 -14.91 -7.75
C THR A 114 -24.83 -16.18 -7.75
N ASN A 115 -25.47 -17.33 -7.51
CA ASN A 115 -24.80 -18.64 -7.57
C ASN A 115 -24.20 -18.94 -8.95
N GLU A 116 -24.80 -18.44 -10.03
CA GLU A 116 -24.27 -18.56 -11.39
C GLU A 116 -22.93 -17.81 -11.53
N HIS A 117 -22.82 -16.64 -10.91
CA HIS A 117 -21.57 -15.88 -10.85
C HIS A 117 -20.51 -16.65 -10.06
N VAL A 118 -20.87 -17.23 -8.91
CA VAL A 118 -19.96 -18.07 -8.12
C VAL A 118 -19.46 -19.27 -8.94
N ALA A 119 -20.35 -19.97 -9.64
CA ALA A 119 -19.99 -21.11 -10.48
C ALA A 119 -19.03 -20.73 -11.61
N ARG A 120 -19.27 -19.59 -12.28
CA ARG A 120 -18.36 -19.03 -13.29
C ARG A 120 -16.99 -18.73 -12.70
N LEU A 121 -16.94 -18.02 -11.57
CA LEU A 121 -15.70 -17.62 -10.92
C LEU A 121 -14.88 -18.80 -10.38
N LEU A 122 -15.52 -19.90 -10.01
CA LEU A 122 -14.81 -21.13 -9.61
C LEU A 122 -14.00 -21.77 -10.75
N SER A 123 -14.34 -21.44 -12.00
CA SER A 123 -13.63 -21.92 -13.19
C SER A 123 -12.53 -20.94 -13.65
N ASP A 124 -12.47 -19.73 -13.07
CA ASP A 124 -11.48 -18.72 -13.42
C ASP A 124 -10.12 -19.02 -12.74
N SER A 125 -9.08 -19.25 -13.56
CA SER A 125 -7.72 -19.52 -13.08
C SER A 125 -6.95 -18.25 -12.67
N GLY A 126 -7.44 -17.07 -13.06
CA GLY A 126 -6.86 -15.77 -12.75
C GLY A 126 -7.00 -15.40 -11.28
N ILE A 127 -8.08 -15.82 -10.61
CA ILE A 127 -8.31 -15.58 -9.18
C ILE A 127 -7.99 -16.80 -8.31
N ILE A 128 -8.02 -16.62 -6.99
CA ILE A 128 -7.86 -17.74 -6.06
C ILE A 128 -9.15 -18.58 -6.05
N LYS A 129 -9.08 -19.78 -6.62
CA LYS A 129 -10.20 -20.74 -6.74
C LYS A 129 -10.57 -21.37 -5.40
N HIS A 130 -11.25 -20.60 -4.57
CA HIS A 130 -11.74 -21.03 -3.26
C HIS A 130 -13.18 -20.56 -3.05
N ARG A 131 -14.14 -21.49 -3.10
CA ARG A 131 -15.59 -21.19 -3.03
C ARG A 131 -15.94 -20.22 -1.90
N ASN A 132 -15.53 -20.51 -0.66
CA ASN A 132 -15.90 -19.67 0.47
C ASN A 132 -15.31 -18.25 0.39
N LYS A 133 -14.17 -18.04 -0.30
CA LYS A 133 -13.58 -16.70 -0.48
C LYS A 133 -14.36 -15.89 -1.52
N ILE A 134 -14.82 -16.56 -2.58
CA ILE A 134 -15.69 -15.96 -3.60
C ILE A 134 -17.04 -15.58 -2.97
N GLU A 135 -17.70 -16.51 -2.29
CA GLU A 135 -18.98 -16.25 -1.61
C GLU A 135 -18.84 -15.17 -0.52
N SER A 136 -17.72 -15.14 0.20
CA SER A 136 -17.47 -14.07 1.17
C SER A 136 -17.31 -12.70 0.52
N THR A 137 -16.81 -12.62 -0.71
CA THR A 137 -16.68 -11.33 -1.41
C THR A 137 -18.04 -10.70 -1.65
N ILE A 138 -19.03 -11.52 -2.06
CA ILE A 138 -20.43 -11.11 -2.26
C ILE A 138 -21.04 -10.69 -0.92
N THR A 139 -20.87 -11.52 0.12
CA THR A 139 -21.38 -11.23 1.48
C THR A 139 -20.78 -9.93 2.03
N ASN A 140 -19.46 -9.74 1.87
CA ASN A 140 -18.76 -8.53 2.32
C ASN A 140 -19.26 -7.29 1.57
N ALA A 141 -19.53 -7.37 0.26
CA ALA A 141 -20.12 -6.26 -0.50
C ALA A 141 -21.50 -5.84 0.06
N GLN A 142 -22.35 -6.81 0.37
CA GLN A 142 -23.66 -6.55 0.96
C GLN A 142 -23.57 -5.87 2.33
N HIS A 143 -22.59 -6.27 3.16
CA HIS A 143 -22.35 -5.62 4.46
C HIS A 143 -21.66 -4.27 4.34
N PHE A 144 -20.81 -4.08 3.32
CA PHE A 144 -20.20 -2.80 2.99
C PHE A 144 -21.27 -1.74 2.70
N LYS A 145 -22.27 -2.07 1.87
CA LYS A 145 -23.42 -1.18 1.60
C LYS A 145 -24.17 -0.77 2.87
N LYS A 146 -24.36 -1.70 3.81
CA LYS A 146 -25.02 -1.41 5.09
C LYS A 146 -24.22 -0.40 5.91
N ILE A 147 -22.88 -0.53 5.91
CA ILE A 147 -22.01 0.45 6.55
C ILE A 147 -22.12 1.81 5.86
N GLN A 148 -22.08 1.86 4.53
CA GLN A 148 -22.25 3.13 3.80
C GLN A 148 -23.57 3.81 4.15
N ALA A 149 -24.67 3.06 4.26
CA ALA A 149 -25.96 3.60 4.67
C ALA A 149 -25.98 4.13 6.11
N GLU A 150 -25.23 3.52 7.03
CA GLU A 150 -25.19 3.88 8.46
C GLU A 150 -24.22 5.03 8.76
N TYR A 151 -23.05 5.04 8.13
CA TYR A 151 -21.95 5.97 8.41
C TYR A 151 -21.75 7.03 7.33
N GLY A 152 -22.48 6.95 6.21
CA GLY A 152 -22.28 7.79 5.02
C GLY A 152 -21.22 7.24 4.06
N SER A 153 -20.14 6.66 4.60
CA SER A 153 -19.09 5.99 3.82
C SER A 153 -18.39 4.89 4.64
N PHE A 154 -17.72 3.97 3.97
CA PHE A 154 -16.86 2.99 4.64
C PHE A 154 -15.60 3.64 5.21
N TYR A 155 -15.09 4.69 4.56
CA TYR A 155 -14.03 5.54 5.10
C TYR A 155 -14.41 6.10 6.49
N ASP A 156 -15.57 6.76 6.62
CA ASP A 156 -16.01 7.37 7.88
C ASP A 156 -16.22 6.33 8.99
N TYR A 157 -16.69 5.15 8.63
CA TYR A 157 -16.78 4.00 9.53
C TYR A 157 -15.41 3.59 10.07
N LEU A 158 -14.44 3.31 9.19
CA LEU A 158 -13.09 2.90 9.58
C LEU A 158 -12.39 3.98 10.44
N TYR A 159 -12.51 5.25 10.04
CA TYR A 159 -11.87 6.36 10.75
C TYR A 159 -12.53 6.67 12.10
N SER A 160 -13.76 6.22 12.34
CA SER A 160 -14.38 6.30 13.66
C SER A 160 -13.65 5.50 14.75
N PHE A 161 -12.82 4.52 14.36
CA PHE A 161 -12.00 3.73 15.28
C PHE A 161 -10.62 4.38 15.59
N LEU A 162 -10.20 5.36 14.80
CA LEU A 162 -8.90 6.00 14.93
C LEU A 162 -8.95 7.17 15.92
N PRO A 163 -7.87 7.40 16.67
CA PRO A 163 -7.77 8.60 17.52
C PRO A 163 -7.93 9.84 16.64
N GLU A 164 -8.78 10.77 17.08
CA GLU A 164 -9.05 12.04 16.40
C GLU A 164 -9.54 11.90 14.93
N LYS A 165 -9.91 10.69 14.50
CA LYS A 165 -10.24 10.36 13.11
C LYS A 165 -9.11 10.77 12.14
N GLN A 166 -7.85 10.58 12.53
CA GLN A 166 -6.67 10.87 11.69
C GLN A 166 -5.81 9.62 11.49
N PRO A 167 -5.05 9.52 10.38
CA PRO A 167 -4.08 8.46 10.18
C PRO A 167 -3.02 8.45 11.29
N ILE A 168 -2.55 7.26 11.66
CA ILE A 168 -1.50 7.10 12.67
C ILE A 168 -0.15 6.98 11.95
N VAL A 169 0.79 7.88 12.26
CA VAL A 169 2.17 7.74 11.79
C VAL A 169 2.97 7.06 12.89
N ASN A 170 3.40 5.82 12.65
CA ASN A 170 4.25 5.10 13.59
C ASN A 170 5.73 5.40 13.30
N HIS A 171 6.61 5.13 14.27
CA HIS A 171 8.04 5.45 14.18
C HIS A 171 8.94 4.23 14.37
N TRP A 172 8.74 3.21 13.53
CA TRP A 172 9.49 1.97 13.60
C TRP A 172 10.91 2.14 13.03
N SER A 173 11.93 1.76 13.80
CA SER A 173 13.32 1.77 13.33
C SER A 173 13.63 0.59 12.41
N SER A 174 12.88 -0.51 12.53
CA SER A 174 13.04 -1.70 11.69
C SER A 174 11.72 -2.48 11.56
N LEU A 175 11.63 -3.33 10.53
CA LEU A 175 10.44 -4.14 10.26
C LEU A 175 10.10 -5.13 11.40
N GLN A 176 11.08 -5.56 12.19
CA GLN A 176 10.86 -6.49 13.31
C GLN A 176 10.04 -5.85 14.46
N GLN A 177 9.96 -4.52 14.50
CA GLN A 177 9.16 -3.80 15.49
C GLN A 177 7.69 -3.64 15.06
N VAL A 178 7.41 -3.78 13.77
CA VAL A 178 6.05 -3.66 13.22
C VAL A 178 5.23 -4.86 13.71
N PRO A 179 4.14 -4.64 14.46
CA PRO A 179 3.37 -5.75 15.00
C PRO A 179 2.51 -6.41 13.92
N ALA A 180 2.08 -7.65 14.15
CA ALA A 180 1.15 -8.34 13.26
C ALA A 180 -0.32 -7.88 13.45
N THR A 181 -0.64 -7.32 14.62
CA THR A 181 -1.97 -6.80 14.98
C THR A 181 -1.83 -5.62 15.93
N THR A 182 -2.88 -4.82 16.07
CA THR A 182 -2.99 -3.73 17.06
C THR A 182 -4.34 -3.76 17.76
N VAL A 183 -4.46 -3.02 18.85
CA VAL A 183 -5.75 -2.84 19.55
C VAL A 183 -6.82 -2.27 18.61
N ILE A 184 -6.44 -1.42 17.65
CA ILE A 184 -7.37 -0.84 16.67
C ILE A 184 -7.80 -1.90 15.66
N SER A 185 -6.86 -2.68 15.09
CA SER A 185 -7.21 -3.75 14.15
C SER A 185 -8.08 -4.83 14.81
N ASP A 186 -7.85 -5.13 16.10
CA ASP A 186 -8.67 -6.05 16.88
C ASP A 186 -10.12 -5.54 17.01
N LYS A 187 -10.29 -4.24 17.30
CA LYS A 187 -11.60 -3.60 17.41
C LYS A 187 -12.35 -3.60 16.09
N ILE A 188 -11.70 -3.19 15.00
CA ILE A 188 -12.30 -3.16 13.66
C ILE A 188 -12.69 -4.58 13.24
N ALA A 189 -11.78 -5.55 13.32
CA ALA A 189 -12.06 -6.92 12.92
C ALA A 189 -13.20 -7.55 13.75
N LYS A 190 -13.25 -7.27 15.06
CA LYS A 190 -14.34 -7.74 15.93
C LYS A 190 -15.69 -7.13 15.53
N ASP A 191 -15.73 -5.83 15.26
CA ASP A 191 -16.95 -5.14 14.86
C ASP A 191 -17.43 -5.59 13.48
N MET A 192 -16.53 -5.65 12.49
CA MET A 192 -16.83 -6.17 11.16
C MET A 192 -17.31 -7.62 11.20
N LYS A 193 -16.69 -8.49 12.02
CA LYS A 193 -17.19 -9.86 12.24
C LYS A 193 -18.60 -9.88 12.81
N LYS A 194 -18.92 -9.00 13.79
CA LYS A 194 -20.26 -8.85 14.35
C LYS A 194 -21.27 -8.38 13.28
N ARG A 195 -20.83 -7.52 12.37
CA ARG A 195 -21.64 -7.02 11.24
C ARG A 195 -21.84 -8.04 10.12
N GLY A 196 -21.07 -9.14 10.13
CA GLY A 196 -21.23 -10.27 9.20
C GLY A 196 -20.10 -10.45 8.19
N PHE A 197 -19.10 -9.58 8.19
CA PHE A 197 -17.92 -9.72 7.32
C PHE A 197 -17.19 -11.04 7.59
N LYS A 198 -16.64 -11.61 6.52
CA LYS A 198 -15.92 -12.89 6.52
C LYS A 198 -14.49 -12.69 6.01
N PHE A 199 -13.58 -13.59 6.41
CA PHE A 199 -12.17 -13.59 6.01
C PHE A 199 -11.43 -12.26 6.27
N PHE A 200 -11.81 -11.53 7.33
CA PHE A 200 -11.19 -10.26 7.71
C PHE A 200 -10.88 -10.25 9.21
N GLY A 201 -9.91 -11.09 9.61
CA GLY A 201 -9.42 -11.16 10.99
C GLY A 201 -8.44 -10.02 11.30
N SER A 202 -8.03 -9.87 12.57
CA SER A 202 -7.20 -8.73 13.01
C SER A 202 -5.88 -8.56 12.25
N THR A 203 -5.18 -9.65 11.91
CA THR A 203 -3.94 -9.57 11.11
C THR A 203 -4.19 -9.02 9.71
N ILE A 204 -5.27 -9.49 9.06
CA ILE A 204 -5.69 -9.01 7.74
C ILE A 204 -6.14 -7.55 7.85
N CYS A 205 -6.85 -7.20 8.92
CA CYS A 205 -7.28 -5.83 9.18
C CYS A 205 -6.07 -4.90 9.37
N TYR A 206 -5.01 -5.33 10.06
CA TYR A 206 -3.84 -4.49 10.24
C TYR A 206 -3.04 -4.33 8.93
N ALA A 207 -2.88 -5.40 8.14
CA ALA A 207 -2.31 -5.32 6.80
C ALA A 207 -3.11 -4.36 5.90
N TYR A 208 -4.45 -4.45 5.93
CA TYR A 208 -5.34 -3.52 5.24
C TYR A 208 -5.13 -2.07 5.70
N MET A 209 -5.06 -1.82 7.01
CA MET A 209 -4.83 -0.48 7.56
C MET A 209 -3.50 0.12 7.06
N GLN A 210 -2.46 -0.70 6.94
CA GLN A 210 -1.18 -0.29 6.36
C GLN A 210 -1.31 -0.01 4.86
N ALA A 211 -1.96 -0.91 4.12
CA ALA A 211 -2.14 -0.81 2.67
C ALA A 211 -2.87 0.48 2.26
N VAL A 212 -3.95 0.83 2.96
CA VAL A 212 -4.80 1.99 2.63
C VAL A 212 -4.41 3.28 3.39
N GLY A 213 -3.28 3.26 4.10
CA GLY A 213 -2.73 4.44 4.78
C GLY A 213 -3.58 4.94 5.95
N MET A 214 -4.31 4.06 6.64
CA MET A 214 -4.86 4.35 7.97
C MET A 214 -3.74 4.41 9.01
N VAL A 215 -2.69 3.60 8.80
CA VAL A 215 -1.43 3.70 9.52
C VAL A 215 -0.28 3.83 8.51
N ASN A 216 0.69 4.66 8.81
CA ASN A 216 1.93 4.76 8.07
C ASN A 216 3.02 4.01 8.83
N ASP A 217 3.32 2.80 8.34
CA ASP A 217 4.31 1.88 8.91
C ASP A 217 5.59 1.81 8.08
N HIS A 218 5.81 2.76 7.17
CA HIS A 218 7.14 2.92 6.58
C HIS A 218 8.15 3.14 7.71
N ILE A 219 9.21 2.33 7.72
CA ILE A 219 10.30 2.47 8.71
C ILE A 219 10.96 3.84 8.57
N GLU A 220 11.55 4.36 9.64
CA GLU A 220 12.13 5.72 9.69
C GLU A 220 13.12 6.03 8.56
N THR A 221 13.86 5.02 8.09
CA THR A 221 14.85 5.19 7.02
C THR A 221 14.24 5.13 5.61
N CYS A 222 12.97 4.75 5.47
CA CYS A 222 12.30 4.67 4.18
C CYS A 222 12.09 6.06 3.57
N SER A 223 12.44 6.21 2.29
CA SER A 223 12.27 7.46 1.54
C SER A 223 10.81 7.79 1.19
N PHE A 224 9.88 6.87 1.47
CA PHE A 224 8.45 6.98 1.15
C PHE A 224 7.55 7.12 2.38
N LYS A 225 8.15 7.29 3.57
CA LYS A 225 7.43 7.62 4.78
C LYS A 225 6.71 8.96 4.64
#